data_AF-A0A1Q9RWN0-F1
#
_entry.id   AF-A0A1Q9RWN0-F1
#
_cell.length_a   1.000
_cell.length_b   1.000
_cell.length_c   1.000
_cell.angle_alpha   90.00
_cell.angle_beta   90.00
_cell.angle_gamma   90.00
#
_symmetry.space_group_name_H-M   'P 1'
#
loop_
_entity.id
_entity.type
_entity.pdbx_description
1 polymer ?
#
loop_
_entity_poly.entity_id
_entity_poly.type
_entity_poly.pdbx_seq_one_letter_code
_entity_poly.pdbx_strand_id
1 'polypeptide(L)'
;MRFLEQVQDEVVEPDEPLGPVTPTKGLPHSVTRLGAWLERRFGVAGKLLFYGDLVQVRRFQRDDHLADAVLDRLRDSLGSGPRVLVGHSLGSIVAYESLCTIADHGVQTLITIGSPLGLRSIRGALRPRAADRIPHLPPGVLRWVNIYDRGDPVSLAGGLAEHWPDVADATVDNGSDSHAVVRYLSKKVTGDAVAGALS
;
A
#
# COMPACT_ATOMS: atom_id res chain seq x y z
N MET A 1 -7.46 -2.79 -19.68
CA MET A 1 -6.16 -3.22 -19.11
C MET A 1 -4.98 -2.42 -19.65
N ARG A 2 -4.78 -2.26 -20.97
CA ARG A 2 -3.65 -1.48 -21.57
C ARG A 2 -3.34 -0.09 -21.00
N PHE A 3 -4.35 0.63 -20.48
CA PHE A 3 -4.15 1.98 -19.94
C PHE A 3 -3.51 1.99 -18.54
N LEU A 4 -3.84 1.00 -17.69
CA LEU A 4 -3.25 0.90 -16.35
C LEU A 4 -1.78 0.44 -16.43
N GLU A 5 -1.46 -0.40 -17.42
CA GLU A 5 -0.07 -0.79 -17.74
C GLU A 5 0.77 0.42 -18.20
N GLN A 6 0.23 1.29 -19.06
CA GLN A 6 0.93 2.53 -19.45
C GLN A 6 1.15 3.51 -18.30
N VAL A 7 0.20 3.58 -17.35
CA VAL A 7 0.31 4.43 -16.17
C VAL A 7 1.30 3.87 -15.15
N GLN A 8 1.43 2.54 -15.08
CA GLN A 8 2.42 1.86 -14.25
C GLN A 8 3.87 2.12 -14.72
N ASP A 9 4.07 2.45 -15.99
CA ASP A 9 5.39 2.52 -16.63
C ASP A 9 5.98 3.93 -16.73
N GLU A 10 5.16 4.99 -16.69
CA GLU A 10 5.60 6.39 -16.84
C GLU A 10 5.86 7.13 -15.51
N VAL A 11 5.67 6.50 -14.35
CA VAL A 11 5.95 7.12 -13.04
C VAL A 11 7.42 6.95 -12.66
N VAL A 12 8.32 7.50 -13.48
CA VAL A 12 9.72 7.74 -13.14
C VAL A 12 10.12 9.03 -13.82
N GLU A 13 10.28 10.10 -13.04
CA GLU A 13 11.40 11.07 -13.09
C GLU A 13 11.26 12.09 -11.92
N PRO A 14 12.38 12.65 -11.41
CA PRO A 14 12.51 13.32 -10.11
C PRO A 14 12.57 14.86 -10.20
N ASP A 15 12.68 15.49 -9.03
CA ASP A 15 13.06 16.88 -8.74
C ASP A 15 12.00 17.99 -8.89
N GLU A 16 11.23 18.22 -7.82
CA GLU A 16 10.93 19.60 -7.37
C GLU A 16 10.60 19.63 -5.86
N PRO A 17 11.04 20.66 -5.10
CA PRO A 17 10.72 20.78 -3.68
C PRO A 17 9.24 21.15 -3.47
N LEU A 18 8.65 20.64 -2.39
CA LEU A 18 7.22 20.79 -2.09
C LEU A 18 6.89 22.18 -1.52
N GLY A 19 6.50 23.11 -2.40
CA GLY A 19 5.72 24.31 -2.08
C GLY A 19 4.21 24.05 -2.05
N PRO A 20 3.38 25.04 -1.65
CA PRO A 20 1.93 24.85 -1.53
C PRO A 20 1.27 24.48 -2.88
N VAL A 21 0.36 23.51 -2.82
CA VAL A 21 -0.30 22.89 -3.98
C VAL A 21 -1.10 23.94 -4.76
N THR A 22 -0.59 24.31 -5.93
CA THR A 22 -1.29 25.11 -6.95
C THR A 22 -1.50 24.22 -8.19
N PRO A 23 -2.57 24.40 -9.00
CA PRO A 23 -2.85 23.50 -10.12
C PRO A 23 -1.69 23.44 -11.12
N THR A 24 -1.26 22.23 -11.44
CA THR A 24 0.04 21.86 -12.03
C THR A 24 0.22 22.24 -13.51
N LYS A 25 1.35 22.89 -13.84
CA LYS A 25 2.07 22.69 -15.11
C LYS A 25 3.20 21.68 -14.83
N GLY A 26 3.29 20.58 -15.59
CA GLY A 26 4.50 19.72 -15.61
C GLY A 26 4.34 18.24 -15.26
N LEU A 27 3.14 17.72 -14.95
CA LEU A 27 2.98 16.29 -14.71
C LEU A 27 3.07 15.46 -16.01
N PRO A 28 3.71 14.27 -15.99
CA PRO A 28 3.70 13.33 -17.11
C PRO A 28 2.28 13.02 -17.59
N HIS A 29 2.11 12.74 -18.89
CA HIS A 29 0.80 12.58 -19.50
C HIS A 29 0.01 11.40 -18.93
N SER A 30 0.63 10.27 -18.59
CA SER A 30 -0.04 9.15 -17.93
C SER A 30 -0.55 9.50 -16.52
N VAL A 31 0.21 10.26 -15.72
CA VAL A 31 -0.21 10.69 -14.38
C VAL A 31 -1.40 11.63 -14.48
N THR A 32 -1.39 12.51 -15.48
CA THR A 32 -2.52 13.39 -15.79
C THR A 32 -3.74 12.59 -16.27
N ARG A 33 -3.54 11.59 -17.13
CA ARG A 33 -4.62 10.72 -17.61
C ARG A 33 -5.16 9.80 -16.52
N LEU A 34 -4.31 9.30 -15.62
CA LEU A 34 -4.74 8.55 -14.44
C LEU A 34 -5.54 9.47 -13.55
N GLY A 35 -5.05 10.68 -13.26
CA GLY A 35 -5.79 11.69 -12.51
C GLY A 35 -7.17 11.98 -13.11
N ALA A 36 -7.27 12.12 -14.44
CA ALA A 36 -8.55 12.29 -15.14
C ALA A 36 -9.42 11.03 -15.12
N TRP A 37 -8.82 9.84 -15.20
CA TRP A 37 -9.52 8.56 -15.08
C TRP A 37 -10.08 8.36 -13.66
N LEU A 38 -9.29 8.67 -12.63
CA LEU A 38 -9.69 8.66 -11.23
C LEU A 38 -10.82 9.64 -10.99
N GLU A 39 -10.72 10.86 -11.52
CA GLU A 39 -11.77 11.86 -11.44
C GLU A 39 -13.07 11.38 -12.11
N ARG A 40 -12.97 10.77 -13.29
CA ARG A 40 -14.13 10.21 -14.00
C ARG A 40 -14.72 9.00 -13.29
N ARG A 41 -13.92 8.22 -12.57
CA ARG A 41 -14.33 6.94 -11.95
C ARG A 41 -14.74 7.08 -10.48
N PHE A 42 -14.16 8.02 -9.75
CA PHE A 42 -14.25 8.20 -8.29
C PHE A 42 -14.49 9.66 -7.86
N GLY A 43 -14.51 10.62 -8.80
CA GLY A 43 -14.66 12.04 -8.50
C GLY A 43 -13.38 12.72 -8.02
N VAL A 44 -13.45 14.04 -7.84
CA VAL A 44 -12.31 14.89 -7.44
C VAL A 44 -11.77 14.50 -6.06
N ALA A 45 -12.62 14.07 -5.14
CA ALA A 45 -12.20 13.61 -3.81
C ALA A 45 -11.32 12.36 -3.88
N GLY A 46 -11.70 11.35 -4.67
CA GLY A 46 -10.89 10.14 -4.88
C GLY A 46 -9.53 10.44 -5.51
N LYS A 47 -9.49 11.40 -6.45
CA LYS A 47 -8.24 11.91 -7.04
C LYS A 47 -7.33 12.57 -5.99
N LEU A 48 -7.89 13.43 -5.13
CA LEU A 48 -7.12 14.11 -4.07
C LEU A 48 -6.56 13.13 -3.03
N LEU A 49 -7.35 12.14 -2.61
CA LEU A 49 -6.89 11.08 -1.71
C LEU A 49 -5.72 10.32 -2.34
N PHE A 50 -5.90 9.84 -3.57
CA PHE A 50 -4.86 9.13 -4.31
C PHE A 50 -3.55 9.93 -4.43
N TYR A 51 -3.63 11.22 -4.80
CA TYR A 51 -2.44 12.07 -4.86
C TYR A 51 -1.80 12.27 -3.48
N GLY A 52 -2.59 12.52 -2.44
CA GLY A 52 -2.10 12.67 -1.07
C GLY A 52 -1.33 11.45 -0.59
N ASP A 53 -1.88 10.26 -0.82
CA ASP A 53 -1.24 9.00 -0.45
C ASP A 53 0.04 8.77 -1.26
N LEU A 54 0.05 9.04 -2.56
CA LEU A 54 1.27 8.97 -3.37
C LEU A 54 2.37 9.91 -2.87
N VAL A 55 2.04 11.11 -2.36
CA VAL A 55 3.04 12.00 -1.77
C VAL A 55 3.67 11.38 -0.52
N GLN A 56 2.86 10.79 0.36
CA GLN A 56 3.37 10.15 1.58
C GLN A 56 4.23 8.93 1.24
N VAL A 57 3.77 8.08 0.31
CA VAL A 57 4.53 6.92 -0.18
C VAL A 57 5.85 7.35 -0.80
N ARG A 58 5.84 8.40 -1.62
CA ARG A 58 7.06 8.92 -2.24
C ARG A 58 8.04 9.45 -1.21
N ARG A 59 7.58 10.14 -0.16
CA ARG A 59 8.44 10.60 0.93
C ARG A 59 9.08 9.40 1.65
N PHE A 60 8.29 8.39 1.99
CA PHE A 60 8.81 7.16 2.60
C PHE A 60 9.82 6.42 1.71
N GLN A 61 9.61 6.40 0.38
CA GLN A 61 10.51 5.69 -0.54
C GLN A 61 11.79 6.46 -0.91
N ARG A 62 11.81 7.79 -0.77
CA ARG A 62 12.94 8.63 -1.24
C ARG A 62 13.78 9.22 -0.13
N ASP A 63 13.23 9.35 1.07
CA ASP A 63 13.94 9.89 2.23
C ASP A 63 14.32 8.72 3.13
N ASP A 64 15.53 8.20 2.94
CA ASP A 64 16.04 7.06 3.71
C ASP A 64 16.05 7.36 5.22
N HIS A 65 16.31 8.61 5.63
CA HIS A 65 16.28 8.98 7.04
C HIS A 65 14.87 8.91 7.63
N LEU A 66 13.87 9.38 6.89
CA LEU A 66 12.48 9.24 7.29
C LEU A 66 12.06 7.76 7.29
N ALA A 67 12.44 7.01 6.27
CA ALA A 67 12.13 5.59 6.16
C ALA A 67 12.71 4.81 7.34
N ASP A 68 13.98 5.06 7.67
CA ASP A 68 14.68 4.44 8.80
C ASP A 68 14.06 4.85 10.13
N ALA A 69 13.71 6.12 10.33
CA ALA A 69 13.02 6.58 11.53
C ALA A 69 11.64 5.90 11.71
N VAL A 70 10.90 5.68 10.62
CA VAL A 70 9.63 4.95 10.64
C VAL A 70 9.86 3.47 10.95
N LEU A 71 10.87 2.84 10.33
CA LEU A 71 11.22 1.45 10.60
C LEU A 71 11.66 1.24 12.05
N ASP A 72 12.49 2.13 12.59
CA ASP A 72 12.96 2.06 13.97
C ASP A 72 11.79 2.20 14.93
N ARG A 73 10.87 3.13 14.66
CA ARG A 73 9.65 3.26 15.47
C ARG A 73 8.78 2.01 15.41
N LEU A 74 8.67 1.37 14.25
CA LEU A 74 7.94 0.11 14.16
C LEU A 74 8.68 -1.02 14.88
N ARG A 75 10.01 -1.10 14.77
CA ARG A 75 10.84 -2.06 15.49
C ARG A 75 10.62 -1.97 17.00
N ASP A 76 10.66 -0.77 17.55
CA ASP A 76 10.41 -0.51 18.97
C ASP A 76 8.99 -0.94 19.38
N SER A 77 8.01 -0.71 18.50
CA SER A 77 6.61 -1.07 18.74
C SER A 77 6.35 -2.58 18.61
N LEU A 78 7.10 -3.27 17.76
CA LEU A 78 7.00 -4.72 17.59
C LEU A 78 7.57 -5.47 18.80
N GLY A 79 8.58 -4.92 19.48
CA GLY A 79 9.01 -5.32 20.83
C GLY A 79 8.80 -6.80 21.16
N SER A 80 7.88 -7.10 22.09
CA SER A 80 7.59 -8.46 22.61
C SER A 80 6.59 -9.30 21.77
N GLY A 81 6.48 -9.09 20.45
CA GLY A 81 5.87 -10.06 19.54
C GLY A 81 4.35 -9.98 19.38
N PRO A 82 3.79 -8.93 18.75
CA PRO A 82 2.44 -9.01 18.23
C PRO A 82 2.36 -10.13 17.20
N ARG A 83 1.42 -11.07 17.37
CA ARG A 83 1.21 -12.17 16.39
C ARG A 83 0.65 -11.66 15.06
N VAL A 84 0.02 -10.48 15.06
CA VAL A 84 -0.71 -9.92 13.93
C VAL A 84 -0.29 -8.47 13.72
N LEU A 85 0.08 -8.12 12.49
CA LEU A 85 0.33 -6.76 12.06
C LEU A 85 -0.69 -6.35 11.00
N VAL A 86 -1.34 -5.20 11.18
CA VAL A 86 -2.31 -4.65 10.22
C VAL A 86 -1.75 -3.37 9.61
N GLY A 87 -1.61 -3.33 8.29
CA GLY A 87 -1.15 -2.17 7.53
C GLY A 87 -2.23 -1.66 6.57
N HIS A 88 -2.64 -0.41 6.72
CA HIS A 88 -3.59 0.25 5.80
C HIS A 88 -2.87 1.28 4.93
N SER A 89 -3.20 1.33 3.63
CA SER A 89 -2.63 2.29 2.68
C SER A 89 -1.09 2.30 2.73
N LEU A 90 -0.43 3.45 2.94
CA LEU A 90 1.03 3.52 3.16
C LEU A 90 1.52 2.55 4.26
N GLY A 91 0.73 2.36 5.32
CA GLY A 91 1.04 1.43 6.39
C GLY A 91 1.22 -0.02 5.92
N SER A 92 0.65 -0.42 4.78
CA SER A 92 0.90 -1.74 4.20
C SER A 92 2.32 -1.87 3.64
N ILE A 93 2.83 -0.82 3.00
CA ILE A 93 4.21 -0.77 2.49
C ILE A 93 5.18 -0.77 3.66
N VAL A 94 4.95 0.10 4.65
CA VAL A 94 5.77 0.18 5.86
C VAL A 94 5.81 -1.16 6.58
N ALA A 95 4.65 -1.81 6.76
CA ALA A 95 4.57 -3.12 7.38
C ALA A 95 5.35 -4.18 6.59
N TYR A 96 5.15 -4.26 5.27
CA TYR A 96 5.86 -5.22 4.42
C TYR A 96 7.37 -5.04 4.48
N GLU A 97 7.88 -3.83 4.28
CA GLU A 97 9.32 -3.58 4.31
C GLU A 97 9.95 -3.82 5.68
N SER A 98 9.21 -3.50 6.75
CA SER A 98 9.66 -3.76 8.12
C SER A 98 9.80 -5.25 8.38
N LEU A 99 8.81 -6.06 8.01
CA LEU A 99 8.86 -7.51 8.19
C LEU A 99 9.95 -8.16 7.33
N CYS A 100 10.27 -7.59 6.17
CA CYS A 100 11.39 -8.04 5.34
C CYS A 100 12.78 -7.68 5.91
N THR A 101 12.86 -6.68 6.81
CA THR A 101 14.13 -6.09 7.26
C THR A 101 14.45 -6.41 8.73
N ILE A 102 13.44 -6.44 9.60
CA ILE A 102 13.59 -6.65 11.04
C ILE A 102 13.63 -8.15 11.30
N ALA A 103 14.71 -8.64 11.90
CA ALA A 103 14.77 -10.03 12.37
C ALA A 103 13.92 -10.23 13.64
N ASP A 104 13.43 -11.45 13.85
CA ASP A 104 12.77 -11.89 15.08
C ASP A 104 11.59 -11.02 15.55
N HIS A 105 10.87 -10.39 14.61
CA HIS A 105 9.74 -9.49 14.91
C HIS A 105 8.51 -10.16 15.54
N GLY A 106 8.45 -11.50 15.61
CA GLY A 106 7.35 -12.26 16.23
C GLY A 106 6.00 -12.27 15.48
N VAL A 107 5.81 -11.38 14.51
CA VAL A 107 4.62 -11.35 13.64
C VAL A 107 4.50 -12.61 12.79
N GLN A 108 3.35 -13.30 12.92
CA GLN A 108 3.02 -14.49 12.14
C GLN A 108 1.95 -14.22 11.08
N THR A 109 1.12 -13.20 11.26
CA THR A 109 0.10 -12.80 10.30
C THR A 109 0.23 -11.33 9.91
N LEU A 110 0.31 -11.06 8.61
CA LEU A 110 0.19 -9.73 8.02
C LEU A 110 -1.21 -9.55 7.43
N ILE A 111 -1.89 -8.47 7.78
CA ILE A 111 -3.15 -8.07 7.15
C ILE A 111 -2.94 -6.72 6.48
N THR A 112 -3.13 -6.65 5.16
CA THR A 112 -3.05 -5.38 4.44
C THR A 112 -4.43 -4.93 3.98
N ILE A 113 -4.69 -3.63 4.07
CA ILE A 113 -6.00 -3.04 3.78
C ILE A 113 -5.82 -1.87 2.81
N GLY A 114 -6.56 -1.85 1.70
CA GLY A 114 -6.48 -0.78 0.70
C GLY A 114 -5.04 -0.55 0.21
N SER A 115 -4.29 -1.65 0.02
CA SER A 115 -2.85 -1.61 -0.17
C SER A 115 -2.46 -1.14 -1.59
N PRO A 116 -1.57 -0.15 -1.73
CA PRO A 116 -1.01 0.23 -3.03
C PRO A 116 0.15 -0.66 -3.50
N LEU A 117 0.54 -1.71 -2.74
CA LEU A 117 1.66 -2.61 -3.08
C LEU A 117 1.48 -3.33 -4.44
N GLY A 118 0.26 -3.42 -4.97
CA GLY A 118 0.03 -3.97 -6.30
C GLY A 118 0.43 -3.00 -7.44
N LEU A 119 0.75 -1.74 -7.16
CA LEU A 119 1.16 -0.81 -8.21
C LEU A 119 2.63 -1.03 -8.56
N ARG A 120 2.95 -1.14 -9.86
CA ARG A 120 4.33 -1.33 -10.35
C ARG A 120 5.28 -0.25 -9.84
N SER A 121 4.84 1.02 -9.84
CA SER A 121 5.64 2.15 -9.35
C SER A 121 5.96 2.02 -7.86
N ILE A 122 5.06 1.43 -7.06
CA ILE A 122 5.29 1.17 -5.65
C ILE A 122 6.23 -0.03 -5.47
N ARG A 123 5.98 -1.15 -6.16
CA ARG A 123 6.88 -2.32 -6.08
C ARG A 123 8.29 -2.04 -6.56
N GLY A 124 8.42 -1.31 -7.66
CA GLY A 124 9.72 -0.95 -8.24
C GLY A 124 10.54 0.00 -7.38
N ALA A 125 9.90 0.65 -6.39
CA ALA A 125 10.55 1.53 -5.43
C ALA A 125 10.63 0.93 -4.02
N LEU A 126 10.40 -0.39 -3.87
CA LEU A 126 10.67 -1.09 -2.63
C LEU A 126 12.18 -1.16 -2.37
N ARG A 127 12.57 -1.06 -1.10
CA ARG A 127 13.98 -1.24 -0.70
C ARG A 127 14.47 -2.65 -1.02
N PRO A 128 15.78 -2.86 -1.28
CA PRO A 128 16.32 -4.13 -1.79
C PRO A 128 15.87 -5.36 -1.00
N ARG A 129 15.92 -5.31 0.35
CA ARG A 129 15.50 -6.44 1.20
C ARG A 129 14.02 -6.83 1.03
N ALA A 130 13.16 -5.87 0.72
CA ALA A 130 11.74 -6.11 0.48
C ALA A 130 11.51 -6.54 -0.98
N ALA A 131 12.19 -5.92 -1.94
CA ALA A 131 12.12 -6.29 -3.35
C ALA A 131 12.58 -7.74 -3.60
N ASP A 132 13.69 -8.16 -2.97
CA ASP A 132 14.25 -9.52 -3.06
C ASP A 132 13.34 -10.60 -2.44
N ARG A 133 12.30 -10.19 -1.70
CA ARG A 133 11.34 -11.11 -1.11
C ARG A 133 10.19 -11.43 -2.05
N ILE A 134 9.97 -10.70 -3.12
CA ILE A 134 8.93 -11.02 -4.11
C ILE A 134 9.37 -12.28 -4.88
N PRO A 135 8.54 -13.34 -5.01
CA PRO A 135 7.10 -13.40 -4.73
C PRO A 135 6.71 -14.06 -3.39
N HIS A 136 7.67 -14.21 -2.48
CA HIS A 136 7.50 -14.87 -1.17
C HIS A 136 6.93 -13.93 -0.08
N LEU A 137 6.34 -14.55 0.95
CA LEU A 137 5.94 -13.84 2.17
C LEU A 137 7.17 -13.27 2.91
N PRO A 138 7.01 -12.22 3.73
CA PRO A 138 8.08 -11.78 4.62
C PRO A 138 8.55 -12.91 5.55
N PRO A 139 9.84 -12.93 5.96
CA PRO A 139 10.34 -13.92 6.91
C PRO A 139 9.48 -14.02 8.17
N GLY A 140 9.26 -15.24 8.68
CA GLY A 140 8.46 -15.47 9.89
C GLY A 140 6.95 -15.28 9.75
N VAL A 141 6.47 -14.65 8.67
CA VAL A 141 5.05 -14.53 8.36
C VAL A 141 4.54 -15.85 7.77
N LEU A 142 3.54 -16.43 8.42
CA LEU A 142 2.88 -17.68 8.02
C LEU A 142 1.61 -17.44 7.21
N ARG A 143 1.02 -16.24 7.35
CA ARG A 143 -0.22 -15.86 6.67
C ARG A 143 -0.19 -14.39 6.27
N TRP A 144 -0.54 -14.11 5.03
CA TRP A 144 -0.79 -12.76 4.58
C TRP A 144 -2.18 -12.67 3.95
N VAL A 145 -3.06 -11.86 4.55
CA VAL A 145 -4.39 -11.55 4.01
C VAL A 145 -4.38 -10.13 3.48
N ASN A 146 -4.79 -9.94 2.22
CA ASN A 146 -4.97 -8.61 1.65
C ASN A 146 -6.45 -8.34 1.40
N ILE A 147 -6.96 -7.23 1.94
CA ILE A 147 -8.37 -6.84 1.85
C ILE A 147 -8.45 -5.52 1.09
N TYR A 148 -9.16 -5.52 -0.03
CA TYR A 148 -9.27 -4.33 -0.88
C TYR A 148 -10.68 -4.14 -1.42
N ASP A 149 -11.07 -2.90 -1.66
CA ASP A 149 -12.26 -2.56 -2.42
C ASP A 149 -11.87 -2.37 -3.89
N ARG A 150 -12.64 -2.95 -4.82
CA ARG A 150 -12.44 -2.75 -6.27
C ARG A 150 -12.73 -1.31 -6.70
N GLY A 151 -13.48 -0.57 -5.90
CA GLY A 151 -13.77 0.84 -6.03
C GLY A 151 -12.80 1.75 -5.26
N ASP A 152 -11.75 1.22 -4.64
CA ASP A 152 -10.73 2.02 -3.95
C ASP A 152 -9.65 2.48 -4.94
N PRO A 153 -9.48 3.81 -5.11
CA PRO A 153 -8.49 4.38 -6.03
C PRO A 153 -7.04 4.14 -5.60
N VAL A 154 -6.75 3.69 -4.38
CA VAL A 154 -5.39 3.44 -3.90
C VAL A 154 -4.95 2.01 -4.18
N SER A 155 -5.88 1.05 -4.06
CA SER A 155 -5.64 -0.37 -4.38
C SER A 155 -5.93 -0.74 -5.84
N LEU A 156 -5.78 0.20 -6.76
CA LEU A 156 -6.18 0.06 -8.18
C LEU A 156 -5.48 -1.03 -8.97
N ALA A 157 -4.37 -1.52 -8.45
CA ALA A 157 -3.70 -2.66 -9.03
C ALA A 157 -4.45 -3.99 -8.82
N GLY A 158 -5.50 -4.00 -8.00
CA GLY A 158 -6.23 -5.21 -7.67
C GLY A 158 -5.56 -5.98 -6.53
N GLY A 159 -5.73 -7.30 -6.58
CA GLY A 159 -5.24 -8.22 -5.57
C GLY A 159 -3.72 -8.33 -5.54
N LEU A 160 -3.15 -8.58 -4.36
CA LEU A 160 -1.71 -8.78 -4.22
C LEU A 160 -1.27 -10.20 -4.63
N ALA A 161 -2.20 -11.16 -4.73
CA ALA A 161 -1.92 -12.54 -5.11
C ALA A 161 -1.31 -12.67 -6.52
N GLU A 162 -1.50 -11.66 -7.38
CA GLU A 162 -0.85 -11.59 -8.70
C GLU A 162 0.69 -11.51 -8.60
N HIS A 163 1.21 -10.92 -7.52
CA HIS A 163 2.65 -10.72 -7.33
C HIS A 163 3.21 -11.52 -6.16
N TRP A 164 2.35 -11.90 -5.20
CA TRP A 164 2.69 -12.77 -4.08
C TRP A 164 1.66 -13.92 -4.02
N PRO A 165 1.90 -15.06 -4.71
CA PRO A 165 0.91 -16.13 -4.87
C PRO A 165 0.35 -16.72 -3.58
N ASP A 166 1.10 -16.64 -2.48
CA ASP A 166 0.70 -17.13 -1.15
C ASP A 166 -0.19 -16.14 -0.38
N VAL A 167 -0.49 -14.96 -0.95
CA VAL A 167 -1.38 -13.97 -0.34
C VAL A 167 -2.84 -14.34 -0.58
N ALA A 168 -3.62 -14.37 0.50
CA ALA A 168 -5.06 -14.53 0.43
C ALA A 168 -5.75 -13.18 0.19
N ASP A 169 -6.16 -12.93 -1.04
CA ASP A 169 -6.95 -11.74 -1.39
C ASP A 169 -8.42 -11.90 -1.01
N ALA A 170 -8.97 -10.86 -0.39
CA ALA A 170 -10.38 -10.70 -0.12
C ALA A 170 -10.87 -9.33 -0.61
N THR A 171 -12.12 -9.29 -1.06
CA THR A 171 -12.74 -8.05 -1.54
C THR A 171 -13.86 -7.58 -0.63
N VAL A 172 -14.02 -6.27 -0.51
CA VAL A 172 -15.12 -5.61 0.19
C VAL A 172 -15.78 -4.57 -0.69
N ASP A 173 -16.97 -4.13 -0.28
CA ASP A 173 -17.65 -2.96 -0.82
C ASP A 173 -17.81 -1.93 0.29
N ASN A 174 -17.03 -0.86 0.23
CA ASN A 174 -17.02 0.26 1.17
C ASN A 174 -17.87 1.45 0.65
N GLY A 175 -18.53 1.32 -0.50
CA GLY A 175 -19.39 2.34 -1.08
C GLY A 175 -18.63 3.60 -1.48
N SER A 176 -19.19 4.76 -1.19
CA SER A 176 -18.67 6.07 -1.64
C SER A 176 -17.38 6.52 -0.96
N ASP A 177 -17.01 5.91 0.16
CA ASP A 177 -15.81 6.22 0.94
C ASP A 177 -14.90 4.99 0.96
N SER A 178 -14.48 4.58 -0.24
CA SER A 178 -13.92 3.25 -0.48
C SER A 178 -12.56 3.02 0.18
N HIS A 179 -11.79 4.08 0.41
CA HIS A 179 -10.47 4.01 1.03
C HIS A 179 -10.46 4.20 2.56
N ALA A 180 -11.58 4.63 3.17
CA ALA A 180 -11.61 4.88 4.60
C ALA A 180 -11.41 3.61 5.43
N VAL A 181 -10.36 3.60 6.26
CA VAL A 181 -9.99 2.45 7.11
C VAL A 181 -11.14 1.99 8.00
N VAL A 182 -11.97 2.90 8.51
CA VAL A 182 -13.13 2.58 9.35
C VAL A 182 -14.15 1.72 8.60
N ARG A 183 -14.33 1.94 7.29
CA ARG A 183 -15.23 1.13 6.46
C ARG A 183 -14.70 -0.28 6.33
N TYR A 184 -13.41 -0.44 6.04
CA TYR A 184 -12.76 -1.75 6.01
C TYR A 184 -12.87 -2.48 7.35
N LEU A 185 -12.51 -1.82 8.46
CA LEU A 185 -12.55 -2.43 9.80
C LEU A 185 -13.95 -2.84 10.25
N SER A 186 -15.01 -2.22 9.70
CA SER A 186 -16.40 -2.60 9.97
C SER A 186 -16.86 -3.87 9.23
N LYS A 187 -16.06 -4.40 8.30
CA LYS A 187 -16.45 -5.56 7.49
C LYS A 187 -16.18 -6.87 8.23
N LYS A 188 -17.14 -7.79 8.12
CA LYS A 188 -17.02 -9.14 8.65
C LYS A 188 -15.73 -9.82 8.19
N VAL A 189 -15.37 -9.69 6.91
CA VAL A 189 -14.15 -10.32 6.36
C VAL A 189 -12.87 -9.82 7.05
N THR A 190 -12.82 -8.55 7.44
CA THR A 190 -11.69 -8.00 8.19
C THR A 190 -11.68 -8.53 9.62
N GLY A 191 -12.85 -8.60 10.27
CA GLY A 191 -12.99 -9.23 11.58
C GLY A 191 -12.59 -10.71 11.59
N ASP A 192 -13.03 -11.48 10.58
CA ASP A 192 -12.71 -12.90 10.42
C ASP A 192 -11.20 -13.11 10.22
N ALA A 193 -10.56 -12.25 9.42
CA ALA A 193 -9.11 -12.30 9.19
C ALA A 193 -8.31 -12.06 10.49
N VAL A 194 -8.72 -11.08 11.30
CA VAL A 194 -8.10 -10.80 12.60
C VAL A 194 -8.37 -11.93 13.59
N ALA A 195 -9.61 -12.40 13.70
CA ALA A 195 -9.98 -13.49 14.60
C ALA A 195 -9.23 -14.79 14.28
N GLY A 196 -9.13 -15.14 13.00
CA GLY A 196 -8.39 -16.31 12.55
C GLY A 196 -6.87 -16.23 12.76
N ALA A 197 -6.33 -15.03 12.96
CA ALA A 197 -4.92 -14.80 13.25
C ALA A 197 -4.60 -14.85 14.76
N LEU A 198 -5.62 -14.77 15.62
CA LEU A 198 -5.49 -14.79 17.08
C LEU A 198 -5.87 -16.12 17.72
N SER A 199 -6.51 -17.01 16.96
CA SER A 199 -6.89 -18.37 17.36
C SER A 199 -5.69 -19.30 17.39
#